data_AF-A0A969TXF4-F1
#
_entry.id   AF-A0A969TXF4-F1
#
_cell.length_a   1.000
_cell.length_b   1.000
_cell.length_c   1.000
_cell.angle_alpha   90.00
_cell.angle_beta   90.00
_cell.angle_gamma   90.00
#
_symmetry.space_group_name_H-M   'P 1'
#
loop_
_entity.id
_entity.type
_entity.pdbx_description
1 polymer ?
#
loop_
_entity_poly.entity_id
_entity_poly.type
_entity_poly.pdbx_seq_one_letter_code
_entity_poly.pdbx_strand_id
1 'polypeptide(L)'
;MPQTQEKPENLGEKLFNTLARPENVQIRRWLENPLRLSLLCRLWQQQPQDLPSTRAELYKKLVPEFYQWKAETKATNSEQQQQLNDGLGQLALQALQSKSSEQIPHSLVTQILPEDTPLFRLAIRLGWLQNVGIFTENPHEKYYTFFDTTFQAYFAACAIDDWHFFLNPQQNSYRFFEPQWKQVVLMWLGRSEIPKEEKEALINAAIEFDDKCGYENFYGKRAYFIAAAGLAEFPDCTRANEIISKIVKWGVGGLNYSNSKQKQRLLRSPKQPETYCSKPIAVGQSPC
;
A
#
# COMPACT_ATOMS: atom_id res chain seq x y z
N MET A 1 -45.74 15.13 -23.29
CA MET A 1 -44.35 14.72 -23.49
C MET A 1 -43.99 13.74 -22.38
N PRO A 2 -43.54 12.51 -22.69
CA PRO A 2 -43.19 11.57 -21.65
C PRO A 2 -41.88 12.01 -20.99
N GLN A 3 -41.92 12.19 -19.68
CA GLN A 3 -40.74 12.39 -18.86
C GLN A 3 -39.95 11.08 -18.87
N THR A 4 -38.78 11.08 -19.49
CA THR A 4 -37.81 10.00 -19.39
C THR A 4 -37.37 9.92 -17.93
N GLN A 5 -37.94 8.99 -17.17
CA GLN A 5 -37.39 8.59 -15.87
C GLN A 5 -36.05 7.91 -16.15
N GLU A 6 -34.95 8.65 -15.96
CA GLU A 6 -33.61 8.05 -15.95
C GLU A 6 -33.58 6.97 -14.86
N LYS A 7 -33.31 5.75 -15.29
CA LYS A 7 -33.06 4.61 -14.41
C LYS A 7 -31.90 5.00 -13.48
N PRO A 8 -32.00 4.82 -12.16
CA PRO A 8 -30.92 5.18 -11.24
C PRO A 8 -29.65 4.50 -11.73
N GLU A 9 -28.63 5.30 -12.03
CA GLU A 9 -27.40 4.79 -12.61
C GLU A 9 -26.81 3.72 -11.69
N ASN A 10 -26.47 2.56 -12.26
CA ASN A 10 -25.90 1.46 -11.49
C ASN A 10 -24.46 1.80 -11.08
N LEU A 11 -24.31 2.40 -9.89
CA LEU A 11 -23.02 2.81 -9.33
C LEU A 11 -22.01 1.65 -9.25
N GLY A 12 -22.49 0.43 -8.99
CA GLY A 12 -21.66 -0.77 -8.96
C GLY A 12 -21.09 -1.11 -10.33
N GLU A 13 -21.91 -1.03 -11.38
CA GLU A 13 -21.48 -1.23 -12.77
C GLU A 13 -20.49 -0.14 -13.21
N LYS A 14 -20.71 1.12 -12.81
CA LYS A 14 -19.76 2.21 -13.04
C LYS A 14 -18.41 1.97 -12.37
N LEU A 15 -18.40 1.58 -11.10
CA LEU A 15 -17.17 1.26 -10.38
C LEU A 15 -16.44 0.09 -11.05
N PHE A 16 -17.17 -0.97 -11.39
CA PHE A 16 -16.62 -2.15 -12.08
C PHE A 16 -15.97 -1.75 -13.40
N ASN A 17 -16.69 -1.01 -14.25
CA ASN A 17 -16.18 -0.56 -15.55
C ASN A 17 -14.98 0.39 -15.41
N THR A 18 -14.97 1.23 -14.36
CA THR A 18 -13.84 2.12 -14.07
C THR A 18 -12.62 1.32 -13.63
N LEU A 19 -12.76 0.41 -12.68
CA LEU A 19 -11.68 -0.46 -12.22
C LEU A 19 -11.20 -1.42 -13.31
N ALA A 20 -12.05 -1.81 -14.26
CA ALA A 20 -11.69 -2.68 -15.39
C ALA A 20 -10.68 -2.04 -16.37
N ARG A 21 -10.57 -0.70 -16.39
CA ARG A 21 -9.67 -0.01 -17.30
C ARG A 21 -8.18 -0.32 -17.03
N PRO A 22 -7.32 -0.41 -18.05
CA PRO A 22 -5.91 -0.79 -17.88
C PRO A 22 -5.10 0.13 -16.96
N GLU A 23 -5.41 1.42 -16.93
CA GLU A 23 -4.78 2.40 -16.05
C GLU A 23 -5.00 2.09 -14.56
N ASN A 24 -6.10 1.40 -14.22
CA ASN A 24 -6.49 1.09 -12.85
C ASN A 24 -6.03 -0.31 -12.38
N VAL A 25 -5.12 -0.96 -13.13
CA VAL A 25 -4.56 -2.26 -12.76
C VAL A 25 -3.97 -2.26 -11.35
N GLN A 26 -3.25 -1.19 -10.96
CA GLN A 26 -2.65 -1.12 -9.62
C GLN A 26 -3.70 -0.99 -8.52
N ILE A 27 -4.72 -0.15 -8.74
CA ILE A 27 -5.86 -0.01 -7.81
C ILE A 27 -6.51 -1.38 -7.58
N ARG A 28 -6.78 -2.16 -8.64
CA ARG A 28 -7.33 -3.52 -8.50
C ARG A 28 -6.48 -4.42 -7.61
N ARG A 29 -5.15 -4.37 -7.75
CA ARG A 29 -4.24 -5.17 -6.90
C ARG A 29 -4.29 -4.74 -5.44
N TRP A 30 -4.53 -3.46 -5.16
CA TRP A 30 -4.65 -2.97 -3.78
C TRP A 30 -5.94 -3.44 -3.10
N LEU A 31 -6.99 -3.69 -3.90
CA LEU A 31 -8.34 -4.08 -3.48
C LEU A 31 -8.57 -5.60 -3.45
N GLU A 32 -7.54 -6.44 -3.60
CA GLU A 32 -7.65 -7.90 -3.47
C GLU A 32 -8.16 -8.32 -2.08
N ASN A 33 -7.96 -7.48 -1.06
CA ASN A 33 -8.56 -7.66 0.25
C ASN A 33 -10.04 -7.22 0.25
N PRO A 34 -10.99 -8.12 0.57
CA PRO A 34 -12.42 -7.82 0.54
C PRO A 34 -12.84 -6.61 1.38
N LEU A 35 -12.21 -6.38 2.54
CA LEU A 35 -12.51 -5.23 3.38
C LEU A 35 -12.15 -3.92 2.67
N ARG A 36 -11.01 -3.86 1.99
CA ARG A 36 -10.58 -2.65 1.27
C ARG A 36 -11.52 -2.36 0.10
N LEU A 37 -11.97 -3.41 -0.60
CA LEU A 37 -12.98 -3.28 -1.63
C LEU A 37 -14.31 -2.77 -1.04
N SER A 38 -14.77 -3.33 0.09
CA SER A 38 -15.99 -2.88 0.75
C SER A 38 -15.92 -1.41 1.18
N LEU A 39 -14.81 -0.97 1.76
CA LEU A 39 -14.60 0.42 2.17
C LEU A 39 -14.53 1.35 0.93
N LEU A 40 -13.85 0.94 -0.14
CA LEU A 40 -13.84 1.71 -1.38
C LEU A 40 -15.24 1.79 -2.02
N CYS A 41 -16.02 0.72 -1.99
CA CYS A 41 -17.40 0.74 -2.48
C CYS A 41 -18.25 1.75 -1.69
N ARG A 42 -18.07 1.83 -0.37
CA ARG A 42 -18.74 2.84 0.47
C ARG A 42 -18.30 4.25 0.10
N LEU A 43 -17.00 4.48 -0.05
CA LEU A 43 -16.46 5.77 -0.52
C LEU A 43 -17.06 6.16 -1.88
N TRP A 44 -17.08 5.22 -2.83
CA TRP A 44 -17.60 5.45 -4.18
C TRP A 44 -19.10 5.79 -4.20
N GLN A 45 -19.89 5.25 -3.27
CA GLN A 45 -21.30 5.63 -3.12
C GLN A 45 -21.46 7.10 -2.71
N GLN A 46 -20.54 7.64 -1.93
CA GLN A 46 -20.57 9.04 -1.49
C GLN A 46 -19.96 9.98 -2.53
N GLN A 47 -18.84 9.58 -3.14
CA GLN A 47 -18.05 10.40 -4.07
C GLN A 47 -17.65 9.60 -5.31
N PRO A 48 -18.57 9.41 -6.27
CA PRO A 48 -18.24 8.78 -7.54
C PRO A 48 -17.15 9.60 -8.24
N GLN A 49 -16.18 8.93 -8.86
CA GLN A 49 -15.00 9.47 -9.57
C GLN A 49 -13.77 9.81 -8.72
N ASP A 50 -13.82 9.70 -7.40
CA ASP A 50 -12.67 10.01 -6.54
C ASP A 50 -11.78 8.77 -6.29
N LEU A 51 -11.13 8.28 -7.37
CA LEU A 51 -10.21 7.16 -7.28
C LEU A 51 -8.81 7.60 -6.84
N PRO A 52 -8.16 6.86 -5.93
CA PRO A 52 -6.81 7.17 -5.48
C PRO A 52 -5.79 6.87 -6.57
N SER A 53 -4.84 7.79 -6.73
CA SER A 53 -3.72 7.68 -7.67
C SER A 53 -2.54 6.90 -7.10
N THR A 54 -2.39 6.89 -5.77
CA THR A 54 -1.35 6.15 -5.04
C THR A 54 -1.95 5.23 -3.99
N ARG A 55 -1.16 4.26 -3.52
CA ARG A 55 -1.61 3.38 -2.45
C ARG A 55 -1.77 4.14 -1.14
N ALA A 56 -0.90 5.10 -0.84
CA ALA A 56 -1.06 5.90 0.37
C ALA A 56 -2.34 6.75 0.33
N GLU A 57 -2.68 7.30 -0.84
CA GLU A 57 -3.93 8.03 -1.02
C GLU A 57 -5.16 7.15 -0.82
N LEU A 58 -5.11 5.89 -1.30
CA LEU A 58 -6.15 4.91 -1.00
C LEU A 58 -6.36 4.80 0.51
N TYR A 59 -5.29 4.53 1.28
CA TYR A 59 -5.41 4.34 2.73
C TYR A 59 -5.79 5.61 3.48
N LYS A 60 -5.35 6.78 3.01
CA LYS A 60 -5.81 8.08 3.52
C LYS A 60 -7.32 8.24 3.40
N LYS A 61 -7.93 7.73 2.33
CA LYS A 61 -9.40 7.70 2.15
C LYS A 61 -10.07 6.56 2.92
N LEU A 62 -9.43 5.38 3.00
CA LEU A 62 -10.01 4.22 3.70
C LEU A 62 -10.06 4.40 5.22
N VAL A 63 -9.12 5.11 5.84
CA VAL A 63 -9.08 5.29 7.31
C VAL A 63 -10.32 6.03 7.83
N PRO A 64 -10.71 7.21 7.30
CA PRO A 64 -11.96 7.87 7.67
C PRO A 64 -13.20 7.00 7.40
N GLU A 65 -13.25 6.31 6.25
CA GLU A 65 -14.35 5.39 5.93
C GLU A 65 -14.45 4.24 6.94
N PHE A 66 -13.31 3.73 7.41
CA PHE A 66 -13.28 2.71 8.45
C PHE A 66 -13.86 3.24 9.76
N TYR A 67 -13.50 4.47 10.17
CA TYR A 67 -14.09 5.09 11.35
C TYR A 67 -15.59 5.33 11.21
N GLN A 68 -16.06 5.79 10.04
CA GLN A 68 -17.49 5.96 9.77
C GLN A 68 -18.25 4.64 9.81
N TRP A 69 -17.69 3.59 9.20
CA TRP A 69 -18.26 2.25 9.27
C TRP A 69 -18.34 1.74 10.72
N LYS A 70 -17.28 1.94 11.51
CA LYS A 70 -17.29 1.57 12.94
C LYS A 70 -18.15 2.49 13.80
N ALA A 71 -18.46 3.70 13.35
CA ALA A 71 -19.32 4.64 14.06
C ALA A 71 -20.73 4.09 14.29
N GLU A 72 -21.20 3.18 13.41
CA GLU A 72 -22.43 2.41 13.60
C GLU A 72 -22.44 1.65 14.96
N THR A 73 -21.26 1.28 15.46
CA THR A 73 -21.09 0.62 16.77
C THR A 73 -20.59 1.57 17.87
N LYS A 74 -19.79 2.58 17.51
CA LYS A 74 -19.30 3.61 18.44
C LYS A 74 -18.89 4.87 17.72
N ALA A 75 -19.62 5.95 17.95
CA ALA A 75 -19.25 7.27 17.47
C ALA A 75 -17.86 7.70 17.98
N THR A 76 -17.08 8.29 17.10
CA THR A 76 -15.80 8.95 17.39
C THR A 76 -15.85 10.36 16.82
N ASN A 77 -15.16 11.30 17.46
CA ASN A 77 -14.98 12.64 16.90
C ASN A 77 -13.61 12.76 16.20
N SER A 78 -13.40 13.86 15.47
CA SER A 78 -12.18 14.08 14.69
C SER A 78 -10.91 14.09 15.56
N GLU A 79 -10.98 14.68 16.76
CA GLU A 79 -9.84 14.77 17.68
C GLU A 79 -9.41 13.38 18.17
N GLN A 80 -10.38 12.54 18.56
CA GLN A 80 -10.13 11.15 18.96
C GLN A 80 -9.52 10.32 17.83
N GLN A 81 -10.02 10.49 16.60
CA GLN A 81 -9.47 9.79 15.44
C GLN A 81 -8.03 10.22 15.17
N GLN A 82 -7.73 11.51 15.24
CA GLN A 82 -6.38 12.02 15.06
C GLN A 82 -5.42 11.50 16.13
N GLN A 83 -5.76 11.67 17.41
CA GLN A 83 -4.93 11.18 18.52
C GLN A 83 -4.73 9.66 18.45
N LEU A 84 -5.75 8.90 18.05
CA LEU A 84 -5.64 7.46 17.88
C LEU A 84 -4.73 7.11 16.69
N ASN A 85 -4.89 7.78 15.54
CA ASN A 85 -4.04 7.55 14.37
C ASN A 85 -2.58 7.87 14.67
N ASP A 86 -2.31 8.94 15.41
CA ASP A 86 -0.94 9.31 15.82
C ASP A 86 -0.34 8.22 16.71
N GLY A 87 -1.09 7.76 17.72
CA GLY A 87 -0.65 6.66 18.58
C GLY A 87 -0.46 5.33 17.84
N LEU A 88 -1.35 5.00 16.89
CA LEU A 88 -1.20 3.82 16.02
C LEU A 88 0.02 3.96 15.09
N GLY A 89 0.30 5.17 14.61
CA GLY A 89 1.49 5.48 13.83
C GLY A 89 2.78 5.22 14.59
N GLN A 90 2.88 5.76 15.80
CA GLN A 90 4.02 5.53 16.69
C GLN A 90 4.16 4.05 17.06
N LEU A 91 3.05 3.37 17.35
CA LEU A 91 3.06 1.94 17.66
C LEU A 91 3.53 1.09 16.47
N ALA A 92 3.02 1.35 15.28
CA ALA A 92 3.43 0.65 14.07
C ALA A 92 4.92 0.88 13.77
N LEU A 93 5.39 2.12 13.93
CA LEU A 93 6.80 2.49 13.75
C LEU A 93 7.70 1.73 14.73
N GLN A 94 7.41 1.76 16.03
CA GLN A 94 8.23 1.08 17.04
C GLN A 94 8.16 -0.45 16.92
N ALA A 95 7.01 -1.02 16.57
CA ALA A 95 6.86 -2.45 16.32
C ALA A 95 7.75 -2.93 15.16
N LEU A 96 7.84 -2.14 14.08
CA LEU A 96 8.72 -2.44 12.94
C LEU A 96 10.20 -2.28 13.30
N GLN A 97 10.55 -1.29 14.12
CA GLN A 97 11.93 -1.10 14.61
C GLN A 97 12.40 -2.24 15.51
N SER A 98 11.52 -2.74 16.38
CA SER A 98 11.78 -3.87 17.27
C SER A 98 11.64 -5.24 16.60
N LYS A 99 11.25 -5.29 15.32
CA LYS A 99 10.94 -6.52 14.56
C LYS A 99 9.82 -7.36 15.21
N SER A 100 8.91 -6.70 15.91
CA SER A 100 7.73 -7.27 16.56
C SER A 100 6.44 -6.95 15.80
N SER A 101 6.53 -6.75 14.48
CA SER A 101 5.40 -6.24 13.67
C SER A 101 4.18 -7.16 13.66
N GLU A 102 4.38 -8.47 13.70
CA GLU A 102 3.31 -9.47 13.70
C GLU A 102 2.77 -9.76 15.10
N GLN A 103 3.61 -9.58 16.12
CA GLN A 103 3.35 -9.90 17.53
C GLN A 103 3.89 -8.78 18.41
N ILE A 104 3.07 -7.76 18.62
CA ILE A 104 3.42 -6.57 19.39
C ILE A 104 3.21 -6.89 20.87
N PRO A 105 4.26 -6.88 21.70
CA PRO A 105 4.12 -7.18 23.13
C PRO A 105 3.29 -6.08 23.81
N HIS A 106 2.44 -6.48 24.76
CA HIS A 106 1.59 -5.57 25.53
C HIS A 106 2.37 -4.45 26.21
N SER A 107 3.57 -4.76 26.70
CA SER A 107 4.53 -3.79 27.23
C SER A 107 4.86 -2.68 26.24
N LEU A 108 5.07 -3.00 24.95
CA LEU A 108 5.28 -1.99 23.91
C LEU A 108 3.98 -1.23 23.59
N VAL A 109 2.84 -1.92 23.55
CA VAL A 109 1.54 -1.25 23.33
C VAL A 109 1.26 -0.23 24.41
N THR A 110 1.46 -0.58 25.68
CA THR A 110 1.16 0.28 26.84
C THR A 110 2.14 1.43 27.03
N GLN A 111 3.37 1.32 26.50
CA GLN A 111 4.30 2.46 26.44
C GLN A 111 3.79 3.60 25.56
N ILE A 112 3.03 3.28 24.51
CA ILE A 112 2.58 4.25 23.49
C ILE A 112 1.10 4.60 23.67
N LEU A 113 0.28 3.59 23.99
CA LEU A 113 -1.14 3.67 24.25
C LEU A 113 -1.41 3.10 25.66
N PRO A 114 -1.21 3.89 26.73
CA PRO A 114 -1.39 3.39 28.09
C PRO A 114 -2.80 2.84 28.32
N GLU A 115 -2.92 1.73 29.05
CA GLU A 115 -4.17 0.94 29.15
C GLU A 115 -5.32 1.69 29.84
N ASP A 116 -4.97 2.60 30.76
CA ASP A 116 -5.90 3.49 31.44
C ASP A 116 -6.49 4.56 30.52
N THR A 117 -5.88 4.81 29.35
CA THR A 117 -6.35 5.83 28.40
C THR A 117 -7.59 5.38 27.62
N PRO A 118 -8.48 6.32 27.27
CA PRO A 118 -9.58 6.06 26.32
C PRO A 118 -9.09 5.59 24.94
N LEU A 119 -7.89 5.98 24.51
CA LEU A 119 -7.33 5.66 23.20
C LEU A 119 -7.01 4.17 23.05
N PHE A 120 -6.37 3.55 24.05
CA PHE A 120 -6.13 2.10 24.03
C PHE A 120 -7.43 1.31 23.89
N ARG A 121 -8.42 1.63 24.72
CA ARG A 121 -9.75 0.99 24.65
C ARG A 121 -10.44 1.23 23.30
N LEU A 122 -10.22 2.39 22.69
CA LEU A 122 -10.76 2.72 21.38
C LEU A 122 -10.08 1.91 20.27
N ALA A 123 -8.75 1.76 20.30
CA ALA A 123 -7.99 0.96 19.35
C ALA A 123 -8.49 -0.49 19.29
N ILE A 124 -8.69 -1.11 20.47
CA ILE A 124 -9.22 -2.48 20.58
C ILE A 124 -10.66 -2.57 20.11
N ARG A 125 -11.52 -1.64 20.56
CA ARG A 125 -12.96 -1.69 20.26
C ARG A 125 -13.26 -1.47 18.77
N LEU A 126 -12.53 -0.58 18.11
CA LEU A 126 -12.66 -0.37 16.67
C LEU A 126 -12.04 -1.53 15.87
N GLY A 127 -11.18 -2.34 16.50
CA GLY A 127 -10.51 -3.47 15.89
C GLY A 127 -9.22 -3.09 15.15
N TRP A 128 -8.69 -1.88 15.35
CA TRP A 128 -7.36 -1.48 14.85
C TRP A 128 -6.27 -2.40 15.39
N LEU A 129 -6.40 -2.75 16.68
CA LEU A 129 -5.54 -3.72 17.37
C LEU A 129 -6.38 -4.92 17.82
N GLN A 130 -5.85 -6.12 17.62
CA GLN A 130 -6.45 -7.38 18.04
C GLN A 130 -5.54 -8.05 19.07
N ASN A 131 -6.13 -8.55 20.16
CA ASN A 131 -5.40 -9.37 21.12
C ASN A 131 -5.22 -10.78 20.54
N VAL A 132 -3.98 -11.24 20.42
CA VAL A 132 -3.64 -12.57 19.88
C VAL A 132 -3.37 -13.61 21.00
N GLY A 133 -3.60 -13.22 22.25
CA GLY A 133 -3.40 -14.05 23.42
C GLY A 133 -1.99 -13.98 24.00
N ILE A 134 -1.54 -15.11 24.52
CA ILE A 134 -0.27 -15.31 25.21
C ILE A 134 0.45 -16.46 24.50
N PHE A 135 1.76 -16.35 24.30
CA PHE A 135 2.57 -17.39 23.68
C PHE A 135 3.28 -18.24 24.75
N THR A 136 3.56 -19.51 24.43
CA THR A 136 4.24 -20.45 25.34
C THR A 136 5.64 -19.98 25.75
N GLU A 137 6.29 -19.18 24.89
CA GLU A 137 7.63 -18.64 25.10
C GLU A 137 7.66 -17.54 26.18
N ASN A 138 6.54 -16.84 26.38
CA ASN A 138 6.40 -15.81 27.41
C ASN A 138 4.96 -15.81 27.99
N PRO A 139 4.65 -16.69 28.95
CA PRO A 139 3.30 -16.90 29.46
C PRO A 139 2.74 -15.72 30.28
N HIS A 140 3.56 -14.71 30.58
CA HIS A 140 3.17 -13.53 31.35
C HIS A 140 2.90 -12.30 30.49
N GLU A 141 3.16 -12.38 29.17
CA GLU A 141 3.01 -11.27 28.24
C GLU A 141 1.85 -11.53 27.28
N LYS A 142 0.94 -10.56 27.18
CA LYS A 142 -0.09 -10.54 26.13
C LYS A 142 0.50 -9.95 24.86
N TYR A 143 -0.01 -10.40 23.72
CA TYR A 143 0.41 -9.88 22.43
C TYR A 143 -0.76 -9.31 21.66
N TYR A 144 -0.45 -8.34 20.81
CA TYR A 144 -1.39 -7.65 19.96
C TYR A 144 -0.89 -7.64 18.52
N THR A 145 -1.80 -7.48 17.58
CA THR A 145 -1.45 -7.30 16.17
C THR A 145 -2.39 -6.30 15.52
N PHE A 146 -1.93 -5.64 14.46
CA PHE A 146 -2.84 -4.89 13.59
C PHE A 146 -3.70 -5.88 12.83
N PHE A 147 -4.98 -5.58 12.62
CA PHE A 147 -5.85 -6.50 11.88
C PHE A 147 -5.40 -6.72 10.42
N ASP A 148 -4.60 -5.80 9.88
CA ASP A 148 -4.04 -5.85 8.54
C ASP A 148 -2.66 -5.18 8.53
N THR A 149 -1.66 -5.91 8.04
CA THR A 149 -0.25 -5.46 8.00
C THR A 149 -0.02 -4.29 7.05
N THR A 150 -0.90 -4.07 6.08
CA THR A 150 -0.80 -2.90 5.19
C THR A 150 -1.31 -1.64 5.87
N PHE A 151 -2.34 -1.73 6.72
CA PHE A 151 -2.71 -0.62 7.60
C PHE A 151 -1.59 -0.29 8.59
N GLN A 152 -0.92 -1.31 9.17
CA GLN A 152 0.28 -1.08 9.99
C GLN A 152 1.35 -0.32 9.22
N ALA A 153 1.69 -0.77 7.99
CA ALA A 153 2.67 -0.09 7.16
C ALA A 153 2.27 1.35 6.80
N TYR A 154 0.97 1.60 6.56
CA TYR A 154 0.44 2.93 6.33
C TYR A 154 0.60 3.83 7.56
N PHE A 155 0.18 3.37 8.74
CA PHE A 155 0.34 4.14 9.98
C PHE A 155 1.80 4.42 10.31
N ALA A 156 2.69 3.43 10.14
CA ALA A 156 4.13 3.63 10.30
C ALA A 156 4.66 4.69 9.31
N ALA A 157 4.20 4.66 8.06
CA ALA A 157 4.59 5.66 7.06
C ALA A 157 4.10 7.06 7.44
N CYS A 158 2.91 7.18 8.04
CA CYS A 158 2.38 8.45 8.55
C CYS A 158 3.21 9.03 9.70
N ALA A 159 3.84 8.20 10.52
CA ALA A 159 4.67 8.63 11.66
C ALA A 159 6.11 9.02 11.28
N ILE A 160 6.47 8.95 9.99
CA ILE A 160 7.80 9.29 9.49
C ILE A 160 7.68 10.54 8.62
N ASP A 161 8.34 11.63 9.02
CA ASP A 161 8.34 12.88 8.26
C ASP A 161 9.58 13.04 7.38
N ASP A 162 10.72 12.55 7.84
CA ASP A 162 12.02 12.72 7.19
C ASP A 162 12.49 11.41 6.53
N TRP A 163 12.82 11.47 5.23
CA TRP A 163 13.30 10.31 4.48
C TRP A 163 14.65 9.77 4.98
N HIS A 164 15.46 10.58 5.66
CA HIS A 164 16.72 10.15 6.28
C HIS A 164 16.47 9.03 7.31
N PHE A 165 15.25 8.90 7.83
CA PHE A 165 14.85 7.74 8.64
C PHE A 165 15.14 6.41 7.92
N PHE A 166 14.82 6.34 6.63
CA PHE A 166 15.01 5.15 5.81
C PHE A 166 16.46 4.99 5.36
N LEU A 167 17.06 6.07 4.84
CA LEU A 167 18.38 6.03 4.23
C LEU A 167 19.20 7.22 4.70
N ASN A 168 20.14 6.97 5.61
CA ASN A 168 21.10 7.98 6.06
C ASN A 168 22.52 7.38 6.07
N PRO A 169 23.26 7.54 4.96
CA PRO A 169 24.64 7.07 4.86
C PRO A 169 25.59 7.73 5.87
N GLN A 170 25.32 8.97 6.30
CA GLN A 170 26.18 9.69 7.25
C GLN A 170 26.12 9.08 8.66
N GLN A 171 24.97 8.49 9.01
CA GLN A 171 24.75 7.84 10.30
C GLN A 171 24.78 6.30 10.22
N ASN A 172 25.24 5.74 9.09
CA ASN A 172 25.23 4.29 8.83
C ASN A 172 23.85 3.63 9.06
N SER A 173 22.77 4.35 8.77
CA SER A 173 21.40 3.89 8.93
C SER A 173 20.80 3.53 7.57
N TYR A 174 20.56 2.24 7.35
CA TYR A 174 20.16 1.70 6.05
C TYR A 174 18.86 0.89 6.10
N ARG A 175 17.89 1.34 6.90
CA ARG A 175 16.55 0.74 7.04
C ARG A 175 15.87 0.48 5.69
N PHE A 176 16.14 1.35 4.71
CA PHE A 176 15.72 1.24 3.32
C PHE A 176 15.91 -0.15 2.71
N PHE A 177 16.93 -0.91 3.13
CA PHE A 177 17.19 -2.25 2.61
C PHE A 177 16.50 -3.38 3.38
N GLU A 178 16.01 -3.14 4.59
CA GLU A 178 15.39 -4.20 5.38
C GLU A 178 13.97 -4.50 4.86
N PRO A 179 13.57 -5.79 4.76
CA PRO A 179 12.30 -6.18 4.12
C PRO A 179 11.06 -5.50 4.71
N GLN A 180 11.03 -5.31 6.04
CA GLN A 180 9.88 -4.75 6.75
C GLN A 180 9.63 -3.27 6.41
N TRP A 181 10.67 -2.52 5.99
CA TRP A 181 10.53 -1.11 5.63
C TRP A 181 10.11 -0.92 4.17
N LYS A 182 10.20 -1.94 3.31
CA LYS A 182 9.89 -1.80 1.88
C LYS A 182 8.48 -1.26 1.66
N GLN A 183 7.48 -1.81 2.34
CA GLN A 183 6.10 -1.35 2.18
C GLN A 183 5.89 0.05 2.77
N VAL A 184 6.58 0.37 3.87
CA VAL A 184 6.53 1.68 4.53
C VAL A 184 7.13 2.76 3.62
N VAL A 185 8.28 2.50 3.00
CA VAL A 185 8.93 3.41 2.03
C VAL A 185 8.01 3.71 0.85
N LEU A 186 7.38 2.68 0.27
CA LEU A 186 6.45 2.85 -0.84
C LEU A 186 5.22 3.67 -0.42
N MET A 187 4.64 3.37 0.75
CA MET A 187 3.56 4.18 1.32
C MET A 187 4.00 5.63 1.55
N TRP A 188 5.20 5.85 2.10
CA TRP A 188 5.72 7.18 2.37
C TRP A 188 5.87 8.01 1.09
N LEU A 189 6.41 7.42 0.02
CA LEU A 189 6.48 8.08 -1.31
C LEU A 189 5.10 8.46 -1.85
N GLY A 190 4.08 7.64 -1.57
CA GLY A 190 2.71 7.88 -1.99
C GLY A 190 1.97 8.99 -1.24
N ARG A 191 2.47 9.45 -0.09
CA ARG A 191 1.78 10.41 0.78
C ARG A 191 1.70 11.79 0.13
N SER A 192 0.51 12.37 0.09
CA SER A 192 0.29 13.72 -0.47
C SER A 192 0.84 14.85 0.39
N GLU A 193 1.04 14.57 1.69
CA GLU A 193 1.52 15.50 2.70
C GLU A 193 3.03 15.73 2.64
N ILE A 194 3.76 14.80 2.03
CA ILE A 194 5.21 14.90 1.88
C ILE A 194 5.52 15.79 0.67
N PRO A 195 6.34 16.85 0.84
CA PRO A 195 6.75 17.71 -0.26
C PRO A 195 7.40 16.94 -1.39
N LYS A 196 7.22 17.41 -2.63
CA LYS A 196 7.78 16.77 -3.81
C LYS A 196 9.31 16.66 -3.70
N GLU A 197 9.94 17.69 -3.16
CA GLU A 197 11.38 17.83 -2.99
C GLU A 197 11.96 16.75 -2.09
N GLU A 198 11.26 16.38 -1.01
CA GLU A 198 11.68 15.33 -0.08
C GLU A 198 11.60 13.94 -0.74
N LYS A 199 10.56 13.71 -1.56
CA LYS A 199 10.45 12.46 -2.34
C LYS A 199 11.54 12.35 -3.39
N GLU A 200 11.82 13.44 -4.10
CA GLU A 200 12.93 13.54 -5.06
C GLU A 200 14.27 13.30 -4.35
N ALA A 201 14.49 13.87 -3.16
CA ALA A 201 15.70 13.68 -2.38
C ALA A 201 15.93 12.21 -2.02
N LEU A 202 14.90 11.50 -1.53
CA LEU A 202 14.99 10.06 -1.26
C LEU A 202 15.30 9.25 -2.54
N ILE A 203 14.61 9.56 -3.64
CA ILE A 203 14.83 8.87 -4.92
C ILE A 203 16.27 9.10 -5.41
N ASN A 204 16.76 10.34 -5.36
CA ASN A 204 18.14 10.70 -5.72
C ASN A 204 19.15 9.95 -4.85
N ALA A 205 18.97 9.98 -3.53
CA ALA A 205 19.82 9.27 -2.59
C ALA A 205 19.85 7.76 -2.86
N ALA A 206 18.72 7.17 -3.27
CA ALA A 206 18.64 5.75 -3.59
C ALA A 206 19.32 5.40 -4.92
N ILE A 207 19.14 6.19 -5.99
CA ILE A 207 19.71 5.87 -7.31
C ILE A 207 21.17 6.24 -7.48
N GLU A 208 21.66 7.15 -6.64
CA GLU A 208 23.08 7.53 -6.51
C GLU A 208 23.80 6.75 -5.41
N PHE A 209 23.10 5.85 -4.72
CA PHE A 209 23.68 5.06 -3.64
C PHE A 209 24.88 4.26 -4.12
N ASP A 210 26.02 4.51 -3.49
CA ASP A 210 27.26 3.76 -3.67
C ASP A 210 27.60 3.05 -2.36
N ASP A 211 27.56 1.72 -2.42
CA ASP A 211 27.81 0.87 -1.26
C ASP A 211 29.30 0.68 -0.94
N LYS A 212 30.20 1.17 -1.82
CA LYS A 212 31.65 1.00 -1.73
C LYS A 212 32.09 -0.48 -1.59
N CYS A 213 31.19 -1.43 -1.86
CA CYS A 213 31.38 -2.87 -1.72
C CYS A 213 31.75 -3.50 -3.07
N GLY A 214 32.81 -2.99 -3.70
CA GLY A 214 33.35 -3.52 -4.96
C GLY A 214 32.71 -2.93 -6.22
N TYR A 215 33.15 -3.43 -7.38
CA TYR A 215 32.78 -2.87 -8.69
C TYR A 215 31.29 -3.01 -9.03
N GLU A 216 30.60 -3.98 -8.43
CA GLU A 216 29.23 -4.30 -8.80
C GLU A 216 28.16 -3.41 -8.15
N ASN A 217 28.52 -2.67 -7.08
CA ASN A 217 27.62 -1.84 -6.28
C ASN A 217 26.27 -2.52 -6.02
N PHE A 218 26.32 -3.67 -5.33
CA PHE A 218 25.17 -4.56 -5.14
C PHE A 218 24.00 -3.86 -4.44
N TYR A 219 24.28 -3.14 -3.35
CA TYR A 219 23.25 -2.38 -2.64
C TYR A 219 22.82 -1.14 -3.41
N GLY A 220 23.67 -0.54 -4.25
CA GLY A 220 23.25 0.51 -5.19
C GLY A 220 22.23 0.00 -6.21
N LYS A 221 22.44 -1.20 -6.78
CA LYS A 221 21.42 -1.83 -7.64
C LYS A 221 20.13 -2.11 -6.88
N ARG A 222 20.22 -2.63 -5.65
CA ARG A 222 19.06 -2.89 -4.79
C ARG A 222 18.30 -1.58 -4.50
N ALA A 223 19.01 -0.51 -4.18
CA ALA A 223 18.42 0.80 -3.92
C ALA A 223 17.68 1.32 -5.17
N TYR A 224 18.31 1.15 -6.34
CA TYR A 224 17.73 1.51 -7.62
C TYR A 224 16.40 0.79 -7.91
N PHE A 225 16.31 -0.52 -7.62
CA PHE A 225 15.06 -1.27 -7.80
C PHE A 225 13.96 -0.85 -6.82
N ILE A 226 14.31 -0.43 -5.60
CA ILE A 226 13.33 0.11 -4.65
C ILE A 226 12.82 1.47 -5.13
N ALA A 227 13.72 2.36 -5.57
CA ALA A 227 13.35 3.64 -6.17
C ALA A 227 12.42 3.46 -7.39
N ALA A 228 12.74 2.48 -8.24
CA ALA A 228 11.91 2.12 -9.37
C ALA A 228 10.51 1.62 -9.00
N ALA A 229 10.41 0.79 -7.96
CA ALA A 229 9.11 0.38 -7.42
C ALA A 229 8.32 1.58 -6.87
N GLY A 230 9.03 2.57 -6.30
CA GLY A 230 8.48 3.82 -5.80
C GLY A 230 7.85 4.72 -6.86
N LEU A 231 8.21 4.58 -8.14
CA LEU A 231 7.62 5.37 -9.23
C LEU A 231 6.10 5.19 -9.35
N ALA A 232 5.58 4.02 -8.99
CA ALA A 232 4.14 3.77 -8.98
C ALA A 232 3.41 4.58 -7.88
N GLU A 233 4.13 4.99 -6.84
CA GLU A 233 3.61 5.79 -5.73
C GLU A 233 3.95 7.28 -5.90
N PHE A 234 4.86 7.63 -6.81
CA PHE A 234 5.26 9.01 -7.09
C PHE A 234 5.26 9.30 -8.60
N PRO A 235 4.06 9.51 -9.20
CA PRO A 235 3.92 9.70 -10.64
C PRO A 235 4.67 10.92 -11.21
N ASP A 236 4.86 11.96 -10.40
CA ASP A 236 5.48 13.23 -10.80
C ASP A 236 7.02 13.25 -10.67
N CYS A 237 7.64 12.08 -10.46
CA CYS A 237 9.09 11.94 -10.32
C CYS A 237 9.83 12.41 -11.58
N THR A 238 10.70 13.40 -11.42
CA THR A 238 11.48 14.00 -12.51
C THR A 238 12.46 13.02 -13.15
N ARG A 239 12.97 12.05 -12.39
CA ARG A 239 13.92 11.03 -12.84
C ARG A 239 13.27 9.73 -13.31
N ALA A 240 11.94 9.66 -13.41
CA ALA A 240 11.23 8.44 -13.81
C ALA A 240 11.75 7.85 -15.13
N ASN A 241 11.97 8.68 -16.15
CA ASN A 241 12.49 8.24 -17.46
C ASN A 241 13.92 7.66 -17.37
N GLU A 242 14.78 8.28 -16.55
CA GLU A 242 16.14 7.80 -16.31
C GLU A 242 16.12 6.44 -15.62
N ILE A 243 15.29 6.31 -14.57
CA ILE A 243 15.11 5.10 -13.79
C ILE A 243 14.63 3.95 -14.69
N ILE A 244 13.57 4.19 -15.47
CA ILE A 244 13.02 3.20 -16.41
C ILE A 244 14.07 2.81 -17.46
N SER A 245 14.75 3.79 -18.04
CA SER A 245 15.79 3.54 -19.06
C SER A 245 16.91 2.63 -18.53
N LYS A 246 17.39 2.87 -17.30
CA LYS A 246 18.44 2.05 -16.69
C LYS A 246 17.96 0.63 -16.39
N ILE A 247 16.72 0.45 -15.91
CA ILE A 247 16.13 -0.88 -15.69
C ILE A 247 15.98 -1.64 -17.00
N VAL A 248 15.48 -0.99 -18.04
CA VAL A 248 15.37 -1.60 -19.38
C VAL A 248 16.76 -1.99 -19.88
N LYS A 249 17.77 -1.14 -19.72
CA LYS A 249 19.14 -1.46 -20.10
C LYS A 249 19.68 -2.67 -19.34
N TRP A 250 19.40 -2.79 -18.05
CA TRP A 250 19.81 -3.96 -17.25
C TRP A 250 19.04 -5.23 -17.63
N GLY A 251 17.73 -5.14 -17.89
CA GLY A 251 16.89 -6.28 -18.24
C GLY A 251 17.08 -6.76 -19.69
N VAL A 252 17.41 -5.85 -20.61
CA VAL A 252 17.63 -6.13 -22.04
C VAL A 252 19.13 -6.26 -22.35
N GLY A 253 20.01 -6.04 -21.37
CA GLY A 253 21.48 -6.04 -21.48
C GLY A 253 22.16 -7.39 -21.80
N GLY A 254 21.45 -8.31 -22.44
CA GLY A 254 21.98 -9.45 -23.21
C GLY A 254 21.46 -9.50 -24.66
N LEU A 255 20.67 -8.52 -25.11
CA LEU A 255 20.12 -8.42 -26.46
C LEU A 255 20.59 -7.11 -27.09
N ASN A 256 21.51 -7.23 -28.06
CA ASN A 256 22.04 -6.12 -28.84
C ASN A 256 20.90 -5.22 -29.38
N TYR A 257 20.84 -4.00 -28.85
CA TYR A 257 19.84 -2.98 -29.16
C TYR A 257 20.13 -2.35 -30.52
N SER A 258 20.04 -3.11 -31.61
CA SER A 258 20.23 -2.62 -32.98
C SER A 258 19.07 -2.94 -33.93
N ASN A 259 18.00 -3.60 -33.48
CA ASN A 259 16.87 -3.93 -34.35
C ASN A 259 15.54 -3.30 -33.91
N SER A 260 15.08 -2.33 -34.71
CA SER A 260 13.82 -1.57 -34.56
C SER A 260 12.56 -2.44 -34.47
N LYS A 261 12.61 -3.71 -34.89
CA LYS A 261 11.50 -4.68 -34.77
C LYS A 261 11.25 -5.17 -33.33
N GLN A 262 12.25 -5.13 -32.44
CA GLN A 262 12.10 -5.61 -31.05
C GLN A 262 11.45 -4.57 -30.12
N LYS A 263 11.57 -3.27 -30.46
CA LYS A 263 10.89 -2.17 -29.75
C LYS A 263 9.36 -2.38 -29.70
N GLN A 264 8.79 -2.93 -30.78
CA GLN A 264 7.35 -3.21 -30.87
C GLN A 264 6.89 -4.48 -30.13
N ARG A 265 7.81 -5.38 -29.74
CA ARG A 265 7.47 -6.61 -29.03
C ARG A 265 7.39 -6.43 -27.52
N LEU A 266 8.24 -5.58 -26.93
CA LEU A 266 8.25 -5.28 -25.49
C LEU A 266 7.12 -4.34 -25.05
N LEU A 267 6.60 -3.52 -25.97
CA LEU A 267 5.46 -2.62 -25.74
C LEU A 267 4.10 -3.28 -25.95
N ARG A 268 4.05 -4.57 -26.30
CA ARG A 268 2.78 -5.31 -26.38
C ARG A 268 2.45 -5.86 -25.01
N SER A 269 1.34 -5.40 -24.44
CA SER A 269 0.70 -5.96 -23.26
C SER A 269 0.56 -7.49 -23.38
N PRO A 270 0.51 -8.24 -22.25
CA PRO A 270 0.23 -9.67 -22.29
C PRO A 270 -1.03 -9.91 -23.11
N LYS A 271 -0.95 -10.82 -24.10
CA LYS A 271 -2.16 -11.31 -24.76
C LYS A 271 -3.10 -11.83 -23.67
N GLN A 272 -4.35 -11.41 -23.71
CA GLN A 272 -5.39 -11.94 -22.83
C GLN A 272 -5.35 -13.47 -22.86
N PRO A 273 -5.56 -14.16 -21.73
CA PRO A 273 -5.70 -15.61 -21.74
C PRO A 273 -6.84 -15.97 -22.69
N GLU A 274 -6.59 -16.93 -23.56
CA GLU A 274 -7.58 -17.48 -24.48
C GLU A 274 -8.84 -17.85 -23.67
N THR A 275 -9.96 -17.24 -24.04
CA THR A 275 -11.28 -17.57 -23.53
C THR A 275 -11.51 -19.07 -23.72
N TYR A 276 -11.57 -19.82 -22.62
CA TYR A 276 -12.15 -21.16 -22.64
C TYR A 276 -13.59 -21.03 -23.11
N CYS A 277 -13.82 -21.48 -24.34
CA CYS A 277 -15.12 -21.52 -24.97
C CYS A 277 -16.03 -22.45 -24.16
N SER A 278 -17.06 -21.88 -23.54
CA SER A 278 -18.16 -22.62 -22.93
C SER A 278 -18.84 -23.47 -24.00
N LYS A 279 -18.66 -24.79 -23.93
CA LYS A 279 -19.50 -25.71 -24.71
C LYS A 279 -20.92 -25.67 -24.12
N PRO A 280 -21.97 -25.49 -24.95
CA PRO A 280 -23.35 -25.64 -24.47
C PRO A 280 -23.59 -27.10 -24.08
N ILE A 281 -24.15 -27.30 -22.88
CA ILE A 281 -24.63 -28.59 -22.42
C ILE A 281 -25.85 -28.94 -23.27
N ALA A 282 -25.73 -29.97 -24.11
CA ALA A 282 -26.86 -30.57 -24.80
C ALA A 282 -27.75 -31.27 -23.76
N VAL A 283 -29.01 -30.85 -23.70
CA VAL A 283 -30.07 -31.56 -22.97
C VAL A 283 -30.33 -32.88 -23.70
N GLY A 284 -29.73 -33.95 -23.18
CA GLY A 284 -29.95 -35.32 -23.62
C GLY A 284 -31.16 -35.92 -22.92
N GLN A 285 -32.15 -36.30 -23.73
CA GLN A 285 -33.32 -37.08 -23.39
C GLN A 285 -32.91 -38.43 -22.75
N SER A 286 -33.58 -38.81 -21.66
CA SER A 286 -33.54 -40.18 -21.13
C SER A 286 -34.35 -41.11 -22.02
N PRO A 287 -33.86 -42.33 -22.33
CA PRO A 287 -34.70 -43.43 -22.78
C PRO A 287 -34.90 -44.46 -21.66
N CYS A 288 -36.16 -44.90 -21.56
CA CYS A 288 -36.72 -46.03 -20.78
C CYS A 288 -36.81 -45.89 -19.26
#